data_AF-A0A1Y3EEP7-F1
#
_entry.id   AF-A0A1Y3EEP7-F1
#
_cell.length_a   1.000
_cell.length_b   1.000
_cell.length_c   1.000
_cell.angle_alpha   90.00
_cell.angle_beta   90.00
_cell.angle_gamma   90.00
#
_symmetry.space_group_name_H-M   'P 1'
#
loop_
_entity.id
_entity.type
_entity.pdbx_description
1 polymer ?
#
loop_
_entity_poly.entity_id
_entity_poly.type
_entity_poly.pdbx_seq_one_letter_code
_entity_poly.pdbx_strand_id
1 'polypeptide(L)'
;MLTVLTVSSKLGPYITIYGKMLLAMAKFFILKVSKMVLLCTILFVLLISFGVFRQSLTFPNEEWDWKLIRDIVYKPYFMLYGEVYADEIDTCGDENENCVFFYWLSPLFMTVYLLLSIIVFLNMMIAAFNFVFVTISAHSHLIWRFQKFEQVMDYEKQPFLPPPFVIIVHLYLLAQFLCRRRSKAHRTDMSLSK
;
A
#
# COMPACT_ATOMS: atom_id res chain seq x y z
N MET A 1 -21.50 7.01 6.38
CA MET A 1 -22.05 5.66 6.09
C MET A 1 -21.41 4.58 6.99
N LEU A 2 -20.08 4.46 7.06
CA LEU A 2 -19.38 3.55 8.00
C LEU A 2 -19.75 3.76 9.48
N THR A 3 -19.95 5.02 9.90
CA THR A 3 -20.35 5.40 11.27
C THR A 3 -21.72 4.88 11.71
N VAL A 4 -22.64 4.65 10.76
CA VAL A 4 -23.98 4.11 11.04
C VAL A 4 -23.92 2.59 11.19
N LEU A 5 -23.04 1.91 10.45
CA LEU A 5 -22.86 0.46 10.52
C LEU A 5 -22.06 0.01 11.75
N THR A 6 -21.19 0.87 12.30
CA THR A 6 -20.48 0.61 13.56
C THR A 6 -21.37 0.62 14.81
N VAL A 7 -22.55 1.25 14.76
CA VAL A 7 -23.51 1.30 15.86
C VAL A 7 -24.17 -0.07 16.11
N SER A 8 -24.20 -0.93 15.10
CA SER A 8 -24.70 -2.30 15.26
C SER A 8 -23.74 -3.12 16.14
N SER A 9 -24.28 -3.68 17.23
CA SER A 9 -23.56 -4.57 18.15
C SER A 9 -23.00 -5.84 17.48
N LYS A 10 -23.53 -6.20 16.30
CA LYS A 10 -23.10 -7.33 15.49
C LYS A 10 -22.08 -6.95 14.43
N LEU A 11 -21.92 -5.67 14.06
CA LEU A 11 -21.06 -5.22 12.95
C LEU A 11 -19.89 -4.34 13.40
N GLY A 12 -20.01 -3.62 14.52
CA GLY A 12 -18.96 -2.76 15.08
C GLY A 12 -17.60 -3.47 15.28
N PRO A 13 -17.56 -4.64 15.94
CA PRO A 13 -16.31 -5.40 16.11
C PRO A 13 -15.68 -5.85 14.78
N TYR A 14 -16.50 -6.27 13.81
CA TYR A 14 -16.00 -6.69 12.49
C TYR A 14 -15.39 -5.54 11.68
N ILE A 15 -16.02 -4.36 11.70
CA ILE A 15 -15.53 -3.17 10.99
C ILE A 15 -14.21 -2.67 11.61
N THR A 16 -14.09 -2.70 12.94
CA THR A 16 -12.87 -2.27 13.64
C THR A 16 -11.69 -3.21 13.39
N ILE A 17 -11.92 -4.52 13.27
CA ILE A 17 -10.91 -5.51 12.87
C ILE A 17 -10.43 -5.27 11.43
N TYR A 18 -11.38 -5.13 10.49
CA TYR A 18 -11.03 -4.87 9.10
C TYR A 18 -10.23 -3.56 8.93
N GLY A 19 -10.61 -2.51 9.68
CA GLY A 19 -9.85 -1.25 9.72
C GLY A 19 -8.43 -1.40 10.26
N LYS A 20 -8.25 -2.16 11.36
CA LYS A 20 -6.93 -2.44 11.94
C LYS A 20 -6.04 -3.22 10.98
N MET A 21 -6.60 -4.15 10.22
CA MET A 21 -5.84 -4.84 9.18
C MET A 21 -5.41 -3.92 8.05
N LEU A 22 -6.33 -3.11 7.52
CA LEU A 22 -6.02 -2.19 6.42
C LEU A 22 -4.91 -1.21 6.81
N LEU A 23 -4.92 -0.72 8.06
CA LEU A 23 -3.83 0.09 8.60
C LEU A 23 -2.50 -0.69 8.66
N ALA A 24 -2.53 -1.96 9.03
CA ALA A 24 -1.34 -2.81 9.05
C ALA A 24 -0.81 -3.09 7.63
N MET A 25 -1.69 -3.36 6.65
CA MET A 25 -1.32 -3.51 5.23
C MET A 25 -0.67 -2.22 4.72
N ALA A 26 -1.27 -1.06 5.02
CA ALA A 26 -0.77 0.24 4.62
C ALA A 26 0.59 0.54 5.27
N LYS A 27 0.80 0.22 6.55
CA LYS A 27 2.08 0.42 7.24
C LYS A 27 3.20 -0.44 6.64
N PHE A 28 2.92 -1.71 6.33
CA PHE A 28 3.88 -2.59 5.67
C PHE A 28 4.16 -2.14 4.23
N PHE A 29 3.12 -1.70 3.51
CA PHE A 29 3.24 -1.10 2.18
C PHE A 29 4.16 0.11 2.21
N ILE A 30 3.93 1.09 3.10
CA ILE A 30 4.74 2.30 3.24
C ILE A 30 6.21 1.95 3.55
N LEU A 31 6.45 0.99 4.45
CA LEU A 31 7.80 0.55 4.80
C LEU A 31 8.55 -0.06 3.60
N LYS A 32 7.86 -0.89 2.80
CA LYS A 32 8.42 -1.49 1.57
C LYS A 32 8.52 -0.47 0.42
N VAL A 33 7.62 0.51 0.38
CA VAL A 33 7.57 1.60 -0.60
C VAL A 33 8.86 2.40 -0.61
N SER A 34 9.49 2.62 0.54
CA SER A 34 10.77 3.34 0.60
C SER A 34 11.84 2.73 -0.32
N LYS A 35 11.89 1.39 -0.44
CA LYS A 35 12.81 0.70 -1.37
C LYS A 35 12.36 0.80 -2.84
N MET A 36 11.05 0.83 -3.09
CA MET A 36 10.52 1.03 -4.45
C MET A 36 10.66 2.48 -4.93
N VAL A 37 10.56 3.45 -4.03
CA VAL A 37 10.84 4.86 -4.31
C VAL A 37 12.27 5.05 -4.77
N LEU A 38 13.23 4.33 -4.18
CA LEU A 38 14.62 4.33 -4.62
C LEU A 38 14.78 3.82 -6.07
N LEU A 39 14.01 2.79 -6.45
CA LEU A 39 14.02 2.29 -7.83
C LEU A 39 13.42 3.34 -8.80
N CYS A 40 12.34 4.01 -8.40
CA CYS A 40 11.72 5.07 -9.19
C CYS A 40 12.65 6.29 -9.35
N THR A 41 13.41 6.68 -8.32
CA THR A 41 14.38 7.78 -8.45
C THR A 41 15.52 7.44 -9.39
N ILE A 42 16.00 6.18 -9.40
CA ILE A 42 17.01 5.75 -10.38
C ILE A 42 16.47 5.83 -11.81
N LEU A 43 15.24 5.36 -12.04
CA LEU A 43 14.58 5.46 -13.35
C LEU A 43 14.44 6.92 -13.79
N PHE A 44 14.07 7.81 -12.87
CA PHE A 44 13.93 9.24 -13.15
C PHE A 44 15.28 9.91 -13.51
N VAL A 45 16.36 9.57 -12.79
CA VAL A 45 17.71 10.07 -13.10
C VAL A 45 18.16 9.57 -14.48
N LEU A 46 17.90 8.31 -14.81
CA LEU A 46 18.22 7.76 -16.13
C LEU A 46 17.46 8.47 -17.26
N LEU A 47 16.18 8.78 -17.03
CA LEU A 47 15.34 9.51 -17.98
C LEU A 47 15.92 10.89 -18.28
N ILE A 48 16.23 11.68 -17.24
CA ILE A 48 16.82 13.02 -17.42
C ILE A 48 18.20 12.92 -18.07
N SER A 49 19.04 11.96 -17.64
CA SER A 49 20.37 11.79 -18.20
C SER A 49 20.33 11.52 -19.71
N PHE A 50 19.45 10.64 -20.16
CA PHE A 50 19.28 10.34 -21.58
C PHE A 50 18.66 11.53 -22.33
N GLY A 51 17.65 12.19 -21.75
CA GLY A 51 17.01 13.36 -22.34
C GLY A 51 17.96 14.53 -22.58
N VAL A 52 18.80 14.85 -21.59
CA VAL A 52 19.85 15.88 -21.72
C VAL A 52 20.87 15.46 -22.77
N PHE A 53 21.33 14.20 -22.73
CA PHE A 53 22.30 13.70 -23.70
C PHE A 53 21.79 13.79 -25.14
N ARG A 54 20.55 13.35 -25.40
CA ARG A 54 19.90 13.47 -26.71
C ARG A 54 19.79 14.93 -27.15
N GLN A 55 19.29 15.80 -26.27
CA GLN A 55 19.09 17.21 -26.60
C GLN A 55 20.41 17.92 -26.92
N SER A 56 21.48 17.64 -26.16
CA SER A 56 22.81 18.21 -26.40
C SER A 56 23.46 17.74 -27.70
N LEU A 57 23.16 16.51 -28.16
CA LEU A 57 23.68 16.00 -29.43
C LEU A 57 22.90 16.53 -30.64
N THR A 58 21.57 16.60 -30.54
CA THR A 58 20.71 16.97 -31.69
C THR A 58 20.64 18.49 -31.90
N PHE A 59 20.62 19.28 -30.82
CA PHE A 59 20.47 20.73 -30.90
C PHE A 59 21.53 21.45 -30.04
N PRO A 60 22.77 21.61 -30.55
CA PRO A 60 23.87 22.19 -29.78
C PRO A 60 23.71 23.68 -29.47
N ASN A 61 22.99 24.42 -30.32
CA ASN A 61 22.85 25.89 -30.23
C ASN A 61 21.37 26.31 -30.10
N GLU A 62 20.62 25.68 -29.19
CA GLU A 62 19.24 26.09 -28.84
C GLU A 62 19.25 27.16 -27.73
N GLU A 63 18.32 28.13 -27.84
CA GLU A 63 18.13 29.13 -26.79
C GLU A 63 17.31 28.57 -25.63
N TRP A 64 17.35 29.23 -24.48
CA TRP A 64 16.57 28.78 -23.32
C TRP A 64 15.07 29.06 -23.54
N ASP A 65 14.29 28.00 -23.75
CA ASP A 65 12.83 28.05 -23.81
C ASP A 65 12.19 26.89 -23.02
N TRP A 66 10.93 27.05 -22.61
CA TRP A 66 10.13 26.02 -21.95
C TRP A 66 9.94 24.76 -22.81
N LYS A 67 10.09 24.88 -24.13
CA LYS A 67 10.14 23.75 -25.06
C LYS A 67 11.29 22.79 -24.74
N LEU A 68 12.43 23.30 -24.28
CA LEU A 68 13.60 22.49 -23.92
C LEU A 68 13.29 21.46 -22.83
N ILE A 69 12.48 21.84 -21.82
CA ILE A 69 12.06 20.93 -20.75
C ILE A 69 11.18 19.81 -21.30
N ARG A 70 10.32 20.12 -22.29
CA ARG A 70 9.50 19.12 -22.97
C ARG A 70 10.36 18.12 -23.72
N ASP A 71 11.36 18.58 -24.45
CA ASP A 71 12.23 17.71 -25.23
C ASP A 71 13.16 16.85 -24.34
N ILE A 72 13.62 17.39 -23.22
CA ILE A 72 14.48 16.67 -22.26
C ILE A 72 13.68 15.67 -21.41
N VAL A 73 12.49 16.03 -20.92
CA VAL A 73 11.77 15.19 -19.93
C VAL A 73 10.58 14.47 -20.55
N TYR A 74 9.75 15.16 -21.33
CA TYR A 74 8.50 14.57 -21.81
C TYR A 74 8.73 13.58 -22.95
N LYS A 75 9.60 13.88 -23.92
CA LYS A 75 9.85 12.94 -25.04
C LYS A 75 10.41 11.59 -24.55
N PRO A 76 11.49 11.51 -23.74
CA PRO A 76 11.97 10.24 -23.19
C PRO A 76 10.95 9.52 -22.30
N TYR A 77 10.07 10.25 -21.63
CA TYR A 77 8.97 9.68 -20.87
C TYR A 77 7.95 8.96 -21.77
N PHE A 78 7.54 9.55 -22.89
CA PHE A 78 6.63 8.89 -23.83
C PHE A 78 7.31 7.73 -24.58
N MET A 79 8.62 7.81 -24.79
CA MET A 79 9.42 6.69 -25.34
C MET A 79 9.34 5.42 -24.49
N LEU A 80 9.22 5.53 -23.16
CA LEU A 80 8.98 4.37 -22.27
C LEU A 80 7.65 3.66 -22.55
N TYR A 81 6.65 4.37 -23.07
CA TYR A 81 5.33 3.81 -23.40
C TYR A 81 5.20 3.34 -24.86
N GLY A 82 6.27 3.45 -25.65
CA GLY A 82 6.33 2.98 -27.03
C GLY A 82 6.28 4.08 -28.10
N GLU A 83 6.26 5.35 -27.72
CA GLU A 83 6.33 6.46 -28.69
C GLU A 83 7.79 6.79 -29.03
N VAL A 84 8.29 6.26 -30.15
CA VAL A 84 9.71 6.31 -30.51
C VAL A 84 10.07 7.57 -31.34
N TYR A 85 9.10 8.42 -31.72
CA TYR A 85 9.35 9.65 -32.52
C TYR A 85 10.28 9.42 -33.73
N ALA A 86 9.93 8.45 -34.58
CA ALA A 86 10.78 7.96 -35.68
C ALA A 86 11.27 9.06 -36.61
N ASP A 87 10.44 10.07 -36.86
CA ASP A 87 10.75 11.21 -37.75
C ASP A 87 11.92 12.07 -37.25
N GLU A 88 12.25 12.00 -35.95
CA GLU A 88 13.34 12.79 -35.34
C GLU A 88 14.64 12.00 -35.14
N ILE A 89 14.67 10.71 -35.52
CA ILE A 89 15.82 9.82 -35.30
C ILE A 89 16.85 9.93 -36.43
N ASP A 90 16.40 10.30 -37.63
CA ASP A 90 17.25 10.48 -38.81
C ASP A 90 16.99 11.83 -39.52
N THR A 91 17.34 12.91 -38.83
CA THR A 91 17.31 14.28 -39.34
C THR A 91 18.53 14.61 -40.21
N CYS A 92 19.48 13.69 -40.34
CA CYS A 92 20.74 13.87 -41.08
C CYS A 92 20.80 13.03 -42.37
N GLY A 93 19.74 12.28 -42.69
CA GLY A 93 19.53 11.65 -44.00
C GLY A 93 19.25 12.66 -45.13
N ASP A 94 19.13 12.13 -46.36
CA ASP A 94 18.94 12.67 -47.73
C ASP A 94 18.87 14.19 -48.03
N GLU A 95 18.50 15.08 -47.10
CA GLU A 95 18.34 16.53 -47.32
C GLU A 95 19.35 17.44 -46.57
N ASN A 96 20.31 16.89 -45.80
CA ASN A 96 21.49 17.62 -45.26
C ASN A 96 21.21 18.94 -44.48
N GLU A 97 20.00 19.17 -43.96
CA GLU A 97 19.74 20.34 -43.13
C GLU A 97 20.24 20.11 -41.69
N ASN A 98 21.37 20.72 -41.35
CA ASN A 98 21.91 20.83 -39.98
C ASN A 98 22.42 19.52 -39.33
N CYS A 99 23.23 18.75 -40.04
CA CYS A 99 23.94 17.60 -39.46
C CYS A 99 25.03 18.00 -38.45
N VAL A 100 24.89 17.54 -37.20
CA VAL A 100 25.88 17.73 -36.13
C VAL A 100 26.82 16.52 -36.07
N PHE A 101 28.07 16.73 -35.65
CA PHE A 101 29.04 15.66 -35.44
C PHE A 101 28.51 14.63 -34.40
N PHE A 102 28.76 13.34 -34.62
CA PHE A 102 28.24 12.21 -33.83
C PHE A 102 26.72 11.99 -33.85
N TYR A 103 26.00 12.45 -34.88
CA TYR A 103 24.56 12.20 -35.01
C TYR A 103 24.17 10.71 -34.88
N TRP A 104 24.96 9.80 -35.48
CA TRP A 104 24.79 8.33 -35.41
C TRP A 104 24.81 7.75 -33.98
N LEU A 105 25.32 8.51 -33.01
CA LEU A 105 25.38 8.11 -31.62
C LEU A 105 24.01 8.19 -30.92
N SER A 106 23.17 9.15 -31.32
CA SER A 106 21.82 9.35 -30.79
C SER A 106 20.93 8.09 -30.91
N PRO A 107 20.73 7.49 -32.11
CA PRO A 107 19.93 6.27 -32.26
C PRO A 107 20.52 5.06 -31.52
N LEU A 108 21.85 4.98 -31.41
CA LEU A 108 22.53 3.91 -30.66
C LEU A 108 22.19 3.99 -29.17
N PHE A 109 22.38 5.15 -28.56
CA PHE A 109 22.06 5.35 -27.13
C PHE A 109 20.56 5.27 -26.85
N MET A 110 19.71 5.68 -27.80
CA MET A 110 18.27 5.51 -27.70
C MET A 110 17.87 4.04 -27.61
N THR A 111 18.46 3.18 -28.44
CA THR A 111 18.20 1.74 -28.41
C THR A 111 18.64 1.12 -27.08
N VAL A 112 19.83 1.47 -26.61
CA VAL A 112 20.35 1.02 -25.30
C VAL A 112 19.46 1.53 -24.15
N TYR A 113 19.02 2.79 -24.21
CA TYR A 113 18.13 3.38 -23.23
C TYR A 113 16.79 2.66 -23.16
N LEU A 114 16.14 2.39 -24.29
CA LEU A 114 14.86 1.68 -24.35
C LEU A 114 15.01 0.25 -23.81
N LEU A 115 16.10 -0.44 -24.16
CA LEU A 115 16.38 -1.79 -23.66
C LEU A 115 16.53 -1.79 -22.14
N LEU A 116 17.36 -0.91 -21.58
CA LEU A 116 17.55 -0.82 -20.14
C LEU A 116 16.25 -0.40 -19.43
N SER A 117 15.56 0.61 -19.95
CA SER A 117 14.39 1.20 -19.29
C SER A 117 13.16 0.28 -19.32
N ILE A 118 12.84 -0.32 -20.48
CA ILE A 118 11.65 -1.15 -20.64
C ILE A 118 11.94 -2.59 -20.20
N ILE A 119 13.03 -3.20 -20.67
CA ILE A 119 13.28 -4.62 -20.43
C ILE A 119 13.80 -4.86 -19.02
N VAL A 120 14.66 -3.98 -18.48
CA VAL A 120 15.25 -4.15 -17.15
C VAL A 120 14.42 -3.43 -16.09
N PHE A 121 14.35 -2.10 -16.13
CA PHE A 121 13.80 -1.31 -15.03
C PHE A 121 12.28 -1.45 -14.86
N LEU A 122 11.51 -1.31 -15.94
CA LEU A 122 10.05 -1.37 -15.88
C LEU A 122 9.58 -2.78 -15.49
N ASN A 123 10.16 -3.83 -16.07
CA ASN A 123 9.85 -5.21 -15.69
C ASN A 123 10.23 -5.54 -14.25
N MET A 124 11.39 -5.06 -13.78
CA MET A 124 11.79 -5.22 -12.38
C MET A 124 10.84 -4.48 -11.44
N MET A 125 10.39 -3.27 -11.81
CA MET A 125 9.44 -2.49 -11.02
C MET A 125 8.10 -3.20 -10.91
N ILE A 126 7.56 -3.73 -12.01
CA ILE A 126 6.34 -4.55 -12.01
C ILE A 126 6.52 -5.80 -11.14
N ALA A 127 7.64 -6.51 -11.29
CA ALA A 127 7.93 -7.69 -10.48
C ALA A 127 8.01 -7.37 -8.98
N ALA A 128 8.64 -6.25 -8.63
CA ALA A 128 8.71 -5.79 -7.25
C ALA A 128 7.33 -5.40 -6.70
N PHE A 129 6.45 -4.78 -7.49
CA PHE A 129 5.07 -4.50 -7.09
C PHE A 129 4.30 -5.79 -6.85
N ASN A 130 4.41 -6.77 -7.74
CA ASN A 130 3.79 -8.08 -7.57
C ASN A 130 4.29 -8.79 -6.31
N PHE A 131 5.60 -8.78 -6.06
CA PHE A 131 6.18 -9.37 -4.86
C PHE A 131 5.65 -8.70 -3.58
N VAL A 132 5.60 -7.36 -3.57
CA VAL A 132 5.08 -6.59 -2.44
C VAL A 132 3.60 -6.89 -2.23
N PHE A 133 2.80 -6.93 -3.29
CA PHE A 133 1.37 -7.26 -3.22
C PHE A 133 1.12 -8.65 -2.64
N VAL A 134 1.82 -9.67 -3.14
CA VAL A 134 1.68 -11.05 -2.65
C VAL A 134 2.08 -11.15 -1.18
N THR A 135 3.20 -10.51 -0.80
CA THR A 135 3.69 -10.50 0.58
C THR A 135 2.70 -9.81 1.52
N ILE A 136 2.20 -8.64 1.11
CA ILE A 136 1.20 -7.86 1.85
C ILE A 136 -0.08 -8.67 2.03
N SER A 137 -0.57 -9.28 0.96
CA SER A 137 -1.77 -10.12 0.99
C SER A 137 -1.61 -11.28 1.97
N ALA A 138 -0.49 -12.02 1.90
CA ALA A 138 -0.21 -13.15 2.79
C ALA A 138 -0.17 -12.76 4.28
N HIS A 139 0.55 -11.68 4.63
CA HIS A 139 0.62 -11.21 6.02
C HIS A 139 -0.74 -10.73 6.54
N SER A 140 -1.54 -10.14 5.67
CA SER A 140 -2.82 -9.55 6.06
C SER A 140 -3.88 -10.61 6.30
N HIS A 141 -3.87 -11.68 5.51
CA HIS A 141 -4.69 -12.85 5.78
C HIS A 141 -4.34 -13.51 7.13
N LEU A 142 -3.06 -13.53 7.53
CA LEU A 142 -2.67 -14.04 8.84
C LEU A 142 -3.21 -13.16 9.99
N ILE A 143 -3.00 -11.84 9.90
CA ILE A 143 -3.47 -10.88 10.90
C ILE A 143 -5.00 -10.93 11.01
N TRP A 144 -5.71 -11.03 9.87
CA TRP A 144 -7.15 -11.21 9.85
C TRP A 144 -7.60 -12.45 10.61
N ARG A 145 -6.97 -13.60 10.34
CA ARG A 145 -7.33 -14.85 10.97
C ARG A 145 -7.10 -14.80 12.48
N PHE A 146 -6.01 -14.17 12.91
CA PHE A 146 -5.71 -13.96 14.32
C PHE A 146 -6.77 -13.05 14.99
N GLN A 147 -7.06 -11.89 14.40
CA GLN A 147 -8.06 -10.96 14.93
C GLN A 147 -9.47 -11.54 14.92
N LYS A 148 -9.82 -12.31 13.88
CA LYS A 148 -11.08 -13.04 13.79
C LYS A 148 -11.18 -14.13 14.86
N PHE A 149 -10.09 -14.84 15.13
CA PHE A 149 -10.05 -15.85 16.19
C PHE A 149 -10.25 -15.22 17.58
N GLU A 150 -9.56 -14.12 17.86
CA GLU A 150 -9.72 -13.36 19.11
C GLU A 150 -11.18 -12.89 19.29
N GLN A 151 -11.79 -12.39 18.21
CA GLN A 151 -13.20 -12.00 18.21
C GLN A 151 -14.13 -13.18 18.52
N VAL A 152 -13.91 -14.35 17.90
CA VAL A 152 -14.72 -15.55 18.15
C VAL A 152 -14.56 -16.03 19.60
N MET A 153 -13.34 -16.01 20.13
CA MET A 153 -13.06 -16.34 21.53
C MET A 153 -13.77 -15.41 22.51
N ASP A 154 -13.89 -14.12 22.19
CA ASP A 154 -14.61 -13.16 23.02
C ASP A 154 -16.13 -13.37 22.95
N TYR A 155 -16.67 -13.81 21.81
CA TYR A 155 -18.08 -14.20 21.69
C TYR A 155 -18.41 -15.47 22.48
N GLU A 156 -17.54 -16.48 22.50
CA GLU A 156 -17.78 -17.70 23.30
C GLU A 156 -17.78 -17.44 24.81
N LYS A 157 -16.98 -16.48 25.29
CA LYS A 157 -16.96 -16.10 26.71
C LYS A 157 -18.17 -15.27 27.13
N GLN A 158 -18.92 -14.69 26.19
CA GLN A 158 -20.12 -13.95 26.55
C GLN A 158 -21.24 -14.90 26.99
N PRO A 159 -21.97 -14.61 28.08
CA PRO A 159 -23.13 -15.38 28.47
C PRO A 159 -24.18 -15.36 27.34
N PHE A 160 -24.87 -16.48 27.14
CA PHE A 160 -25.85 -16.72 26.07
C PHE A 160 -26.99 -15.68 25.97
N LEU A 161 -27.18 -14.83 26.97
CA LEU A 161 -28.27 -13.84 27.02
C LEU A 161 -27.89 -12.51 26.33
N PRO A 162 -28.75 -11.98 25.43
CA PRO A 162 -28.51 -10.68 24.80
C PRO A 162 -28.44 -9.54 25.85
N PRO A 163 -27.74 -8.43 25.54
CA PRO A 163 -27.46 -7.34 26.48
C PRO A 163 -28.62 -6.84 27.37
N PRO A 164 -29.90 -6.78 26.92
CA PRO A 164 -31.01 -6.41 27.83
C PRO A 164 -31.29 -7.41 28.97
N PHE A 165 -30.94 -8.69 28.84
CA PHE A 165 -31.29 -9.73 29.84
C PHE A 165 -30.16 -10.05 30.83
N VAL A 166 -28.97 -9.46 30.67
CA VAL A 166 -27.82 -9.59 31.61
C VAL A 166 -28.17 -9.12 33.03
N ILE A 167 -29.08 -8.15 33.15
CA ILE A 167 -29.50 -7.58 34.44
C ILE A 167 -30.22 -8.65 35.29
N ILE A 168 -31.03 -9.51 34.68
CA ILE A 168 -31.78 -10.57 35.37
C ILE A 168 -30.83 -11.63 35.93
N VAL A 169 -29.77 -11.96 35.19
CA VAL A 169 -28.74 -12.91 35.62
C VAL A 169 -27.94 -12.36 36.81
N HIS A 170 -27.55 -11.08 36.77
CA HIS A 170 -26.88 -10.43 37.89
C HIS A 170 -27.79 -10.31 39.13
N LEU A 171 -29.08 -10.04 38.97
CA LEU A 171 -30.06 -10.03 40.06
C LEU A 171 -30.21 -11.41 40.72
N TYR A 172 -30.26 -12.48 39.92
CA TYR A 172 -30.36 -13.85 40.44
C TYR A 172 -29.11 -14.27 41.24
N LEU A 173 -27.92 -13.94 40.72
CA LEU A 173 -26.65 -14.17 41.42
C LEU A 173 -26.56 -13.35 42.73
N LEU A 174 -27.02 -12.10 42.73
CA LEU A 174 -27.05 -11.25 43.92
C LEU A 174 -28.01 -11.81 44.99
N ALA A 175 -29.21 -12.26 44.57
CA ALA A 175 -30.18 -12.91 45.46
C ALA A 175 -29.62 -14.19 46.08
N GLN A 176 -28.96 -15.04 45.28
CA GLN A 176 -28.34 -16.26 45.77
C GLN A 176 -27.21 -15.99 46.77
N PHE A 177 -26.40 -14.94 46.53
CA PHE A 177 -25.34 -14.52 47.44
C PHE A 177 -25.89 -14.03 48.78
N LEU A 178 -26.96 -13.23 48.78
CA LEU A 178 -27.64 -12.75 49.98
C LEU A 178 -28.26 -13.90 50.78
N CYS A 179 -28.90 -14.86 50.13
CA CYS A 179 -29.45 -16.06 50.77
C CYS A 179 -28.34 -16.92 51.42
N ARG A 180 -27.20 -17.11 50.74
CA ARG A 180 -26.05 -17.85 51.31
C ARG A 180 -25.42 -17.12 52.50
N ARG A 181 -25.35 -15.79 52.48
CA ARG A 181 -24.87 -14.97 53.62
C ARG A 181 -25.81 -15.10 54.83
N ARG A 182 -27.12 -15.05 54.63
CA ARG A 182 -28.10 -15.25 55.70
C ARG A 182 -28.04 -16.65 56.30
N SER A 183 -27.87 -17.69 55.48
CA SER A 183 -27.73 -19.07 55.96
C SER A 183 -26.44 -19.27 56.78
N LYS A 184 -25.33 -18.62 56.39
CA LYS A 184 -24.09 -18.64 57.20
C LYS A 184 -24.25 -17.87 58.51
N ALA A 185 -24.87 -16.69 58.51
CA ALA A 185 -25.14 -15.92 59.72
C ALA A 185 -26.00 -16.70 60.73
N HIS A 186 -27.09 -17.32 60.26
CA HIS A 186 -27.98 -18.16 61.07
C HIS A 186 -27.27 -19.40 61.66
N ARG A 187 -26.20 -19.90 61.02
CA ARG A 187 -25.44 -21.04 61.55
C ARG A 187 -24.47 -20.60 62.67
N THR A 188 -23.98 -19.36 62.65
CA THR A 188 -23.11 -18.79 63.69
C THR A 188 -23.89 -18.40 64.96
N ASP A 189 -25.12 -17.91 64.81
CA ASP A 189 -25.99 -17.58 65.96
C ASP A 189 -26.39 -18.83 66.74
N MET A 190 -26.55 -19.97 66.06
CA MET A 190 -26.86 -21.26 66.69
C MET A 190 -25.67 -21.90 67.42
N SER A 191 -24.42 -21.50 67.10
CA SER A 191 -23.22 -21.91 67.82
C SER A 191 -22.88 -21.04 69.04
N LEU A 192 -23.50 -19.86 69.16
CA LEU A 192 -23.34 -18.93 70.30
C LEU A 192 -24.41 -19.13 71.40
N SER A 193 -25.39 -20.00 71.16
CA SER A 193 -26.47 -20.36 72.10
C SER A 193 -26.30 -21.76 72.72
N LYS A 194 -25.11 -22.37 72.59
CA LYS A 194 -24.75 -23.65 73.23
C LYS A 194 -23.56 -23.47 74.15
#